data_AF-A0A101I0M8-F1
#
_entry.id   AF-A0A101I0M8-F1
#
_cell.length_a   1.000
_cell.length_b   1.000
_cell.length_c   1.000
_cell.angle_alpha   90.00
_cell.angle_beta   90.00
_cell.angle_gamma   90.00
#
_symmetry.space_group_name_H-M   'P 1'
#
loop_
_entity.id
_entity.type
_entity.pdbx_description
1 polymer ?
#
loop_
_entity_poly.entity_id
_entity_poly.type
_entity_poly.pdbx_seq_one_letter_code
_entity_poly.pdbx_strand_id
1 'polypeptide(L)' 'MYYIMVNCGDEIFQRAGSEELSNVKTQKCFGALTYWFKNNMGLKLNLSYESRENSYNKKGTGFGLVYRF' A
#
# COMPACT_ATOMS: atom_id res chain seq x y z
N MET A 1 -1.36 17.78 -13.95
CA MET A 1 -0.91 17.95 -12.54
C MET A 1 -0.70 16.56 -11.97
N TYR A 2 0.43 16.29 -11.32
CA TYR A 2 0.71 14.98 -10.71
C TYR A 2 0.53 15.05 -9.20
N TYR A 3 -0.06 14.02 -8.59
CA TYR A 3 -0.24 13.88 -7.15
C TYR A 3 0.45 12.59 -6.70
N ILE A 4 1.33 12.71 -5.71
CA ILE A 4 2.08 11.59 -5.13
C ILE A 4 1.71 11.48 -3.66
N MET A 5 1.28 10.30 -3.25
CA MET A 5 1.02 9.97 -1.85
C MET A 5 1.79 8.70 -1.52
N VAL A 6 2.68 8.78 -0.53
CA VAL A 6 3.41 7.63 0.00
C VAL A 6 3.13 7.55 1.49
N ASN A 7 2.68 6.39 1.95
CA ASN A 7 2.45 6.10 3.35
C ASN A 7 3.11 4.76 3.70
N CYS A 8 4.00 4.77 4.69
CA CYS A 8 4.63 3.57 5.22
C CYS A 8 4.38 3.54 6.72
N GLY A 9 3.88 2.41 7.21
CA GLY A 9 3.60 2.18 8.62
C GLY A 9 4.02 0.77 9.04
N ASP A 10 4.50 0.67 10.26
CA ASP A 10 4.69 -0.61 10.94
C ASP A 10 3.38 -0.96 11.68
N GLU A 11 2.75 -2.07 11.32
CA GLU A 11 1.60 -2.60 12.05
C GLU A 11 2.09 -3.70 13.00
N ILE A 12 1.93 -3.48 14.30
CA ILE A 12 2.17 -4.49 15.33
C ILE A 12 0.85 -5.23 15.55
N PHE A 13 0.74 -6.46 15.06
CA PHE A 13 -0.43 -7.31 15.31
C PHE A 13 -0.34 -7.97 16.69
N GLN A 14 -1.04 -7.43 17.69
CA GLN A 14 -1.35 -8.19 18.92
C GLN A 14 -2.58 -9.06 18.66
N ARG A 15 -2.38 -10.31 18.24
CA ARG A 15 -3.46 -11.30 18.17
C ARG A 15 -3.68 -11.86 19.59
N ALA A 16 -4.82 -11.56 20.21
CA ALA A 16 -5.19 -12.14 21.49
C ALA A 16 -5.49 -13.64 21.31
N GLY A 17 -4.61 -14.49 21.80
CA GLY A 17 -4.81 -15.95 21.85
C GLY A 17 -3.62 -16.73 21.31
N SER A 18 -2.97 -17.46 22.21
CA SER A 18 -1.81 -18.35 22.02
C SER A 18 -0.47 -17.72 22.40
N GLU A 19 0.03 -18.13 23.56
CA GLU A 19 1.26 -17.73 24.27
C GLU A 19 2.58 -18.07 23.53
N GLU A 20 2.57 -18.19 22.20
CA GLU A 20 3.77 -18.36 21.35
C GLU A 20 3.74 -17.48 20.09
N LEU A 21 3.02 -16.36 20.14
CA LEU A 21 3.00 -15.38 19.06
C LEU A 21 4.30 -14.56 19.08
N SER A 22 5.31 -15.16 18.45
CA SER A 22 6.38 -14.50 17.70
C SER A 22 6.02 -13.05 17.39
N ASN A 23 6.93 -12.14 17.77
CA ASN A 23 6.88 -10.71 17.55
C ASN A 23 6.98 -10.41 16.05
N VAL A 24 5.94 -10.74 15.28
CA VAL A 24 5.97 -10.66 13.82
C VAL A 24 5.75 -9.21 13.41
N LYS A 25 6.85 -8.48 13.23
CA LYS A 25 6.83 -7.13 12.68
C LYS A 25 6.29 -7.17 11.25
N THR A 26 5.21 -6.44 11.00
CA THR A 26 4.62 -6.32 9.66
C THR A 26 4.82 -4.91 9.15
N GLN A 27 5.65 -4.75 8.13
CA GLN A 27 5.90 -3.46 7.48
C GLN A 27 5.01 -3.34 6.25
N LYS A 28 4.15 -2.31 6.23
CA LYS A 28 3.29 -2.01 5.08
C LYS A 28 3.65 -0.65 4.51
N CYS A 29 3.93 -0.62 3.22
CA CYS A 29 4.16 0.59 2.44
C CYS A 29 3.19 0.64 1.28
N PHE A 30 2.54 1.79 1.11
CA PHE A 30 1.63 2.08 0.02
C PHE A 30 2.05 3.38 -0.66
N GLY A 31 2.18 3.34 -1.98
CA GLY A 31 2.46 4.49 -2.83
C GLY A 31 1.37 4.62 -3.87
N ALA A 32 0.84 5.82 -4.07
CA ALA A 32 -0.06 6.15 -5.15
C ALA A 32 0.47 7.35 -5.93
N LEU A 33 0.50 7.22 -7.25
CA LEU A 33 0.79 8.27 -8.20
C LEU A 33 -0.45 8.49 -9.06
N THR A 34 -0.95 9.71 -9.12
CA THR A 34 -2.06 10.08 -10.01
C THR A 34 -1.60 11.17 -10.97
N TYR A 35 -1.73 10.91 -12.26
CA TYR A 35 -1.51 11.89 -13.31
C TYR A 35 -2.85 12.36 -13.88
N TRP A 36 -3.15 13.65 -13.78
CA TRP A 36 -4.37 14.24 -14.33
C TRP A 36 -4.14 14.85 -15.71
N PHE A 37 -4.93 14.39 -16.68
CA PHE A 37 -5.09 15.00 -18.00
C PHE A 37 -6.07 16.19 -17.94
N LYS A 38 -6.02 17.07 -18.94
CA LYS A 38 -6.89 18.27 -19.00
C LYS A 38 -8.39 17.96 -19.10
N ASN A 39 -8.75 16.74 -19.54
CA ASN A 39 -10.13 16.35 -19.84
C ASN A 39 -10.82 15.65 -18.65
N ASN A 40 -10.48 16.02 -17.41
CA ASN A 40 -10.93 15.38 -16.18
C ASN A 40 -10.64 13.87 -16.04
N MET A 41 -9.94 13.28 -17.00
CA MET A 41 -9.39 11.93 -16.93
C MET A 41 -8.05 11.97 -16.18
N GLY A 42 -7.73 10.88 -15.50
CA GLY A 42 -6.43 10.67 -14.90
C GLY A 42 -6.02 9.21 -14.96
N LEU A 43 -4.72 8.98 -14.82
CA LEU A 43 -4.15 7.65 -14.67
C LEU A 43 -3.60 7.51 -13.25
N LYS A 44 -4.05 6.49 -12.53
CA LYS A 44 -3.66 6.19 -11.16
C LYS A 44 -2.84 4.91 -11.12
N LEU A 45 -1.63 5.01 -10.60
CA LEU A 45 -0.72 3.91 -10.34
C LEU A 45 -0.61 3.71 -8.83
N ASN A 46 -0.89 2.50 -8.36
CA ASN A 46 -0.79 2.11 -6.95
C ASN A 46 0.29 1.04 -6.81
N LEU A 47 1.16 1.24 -5.83
CA LEU A 47 2.20 0.33 -5.42
C LEU A 47 1.95 -0.02 -3.97
N SER A 48 1.98 -1.31 -3.66
CA SER A 48 1.85 -1.82 -2.30
C SER A 48 2.98 -2.80 -2.03
N TYR A 49 3.55 -2.69 -0.85
CA TYR A 49 4.58 -3.55 -0.34
C TYR A 49 4.19 -3.93 1.08
N GLU A 50 4.13 -5.23 1.33
CA GLU A 50 3.88 -5.78 2.65
C GLU A 50 4.96 -6.81 2.93
N SER A 51 5.75 -6.57 3.96
CA SER A 51 6.79 -7.48 4.44
C SER A 51 6.40 -7.96 5.82
N ARG A 52 6.21 -9.27 5.96
CA ARG A 52 5.95 -9.90 7.24
C ARG A 52 7.16 -10.71 7.63
N GLU A 53 7.83 -10.29 8.70
CA GLU A 53 9.04 -10.95 9.18
C GLU A 53 8.79 -12.44 9.41
N ASN A 54 9.67 -13.29 8.86
CA ASN A 54 9.58 -14.75 8.96
C ASN A 54 8.32 -15.42 8.34
N SER A 55 7.61 -14.75 7.42
CA SER A 55 6.41 -15.32 6.80
C SER A 55 6.35 -15.14 5.28
N TYR A 56 6.18 -13.91 4.79
CA TYR A 56 6.07 -13.66 3.35
C TYR A 56 6.31 -12.20 3.01
N ASN A 57 6.80 -11.97 1.80
CA ASN A 57 6.86 -10.67 1.17
C ASN A 57 5.81 -10.61 0.06
N LYS A 58 4.88 -9.66 0.16
CA LYS A 58 3.84 -9.42 -0.84
C LYS A 58 4.08 -8.08 -1.51
N LYS A 59 4.12 -8.10 -2.83
CA LYS A 59 4.20 -6.90 -3.68
C LYS A 59 2.95 -6.85 -4.53
N GLY A 60 2.36 -5.67 -4.65
CA GLY A 60 1.19 -5.45 -5.49
C GLY A 60 1.35 -4.17 -6.29
N THR A 61 1.17 -4.27 -7.60
CA THR A 61 1.13 -3.13 -8.51
C THR A 61 -0.25 -3.10 -9.17
N GLY A 62 -0.91 -1.94 -9.14
CA GLY A 62 -2.20 -1.74 -9.78
C GLY A 62 -2.19 -0.45 -10.60
N PHE A 63 -2.81 -0.50 -11.77
CA PHE A 63 -2.99 0.66 -12.65
C PHE A 63 -4.48 0.80 -12.95
N GLY A 64 -4.98 2.03 -12.99
CA GLY A 64 -6.37 2.32 -13.27
C GLY A 64 -6.57 3.70 -13.88
N LEU A 65 -7.61 3.84 -14.69
CA LEU A 65 -8.10 5.13 -15.15
C LEU A 65 -9.07 5.69 -14.11
N VAL A 66 -8.96 6.98 -13.82
CA VAL A 66 -9.85 7.72 -12.93
C VAL A 66 -10.50 8.85 -13.71
N TYR A 67 -11.75 9.17 -13.40
CA TYR A 67 -12.48 10.28 -14.01
C TYR A 67 -13.03 11.18 -12.91
N ARG A 68 -12.91 12.50 -13.09
CA ARG A 68 -13.44 13.51 -12.16
C ARG A 68 -14.69 14.15 -12.78
N PHE A 69 -15.84 13.98 -12.13
CA PHE A 69 -17.07 14.69 -12.48
C PHE A 69 -17.12 16.05 -11.78
#